data_AF-A0A820GC66-F1
#
_entry.id   AF-A0A820GC66-F1
#
_cell.length_a   1.000
_cell.length_b   1.000
_cell.length_c   1.000
_cell.angle_alpha   90.00
_cell.angle_beta   90.00
_cell.angle_gamma   90.00
#
_symmetry.space_group_name_H-M   'P 1'
#
loop_
_entity.id
_entity.type
_entity.pdbx_description
1 polymer ?
#
loop_
_entity_poly.entity_id
_entity_poly.type
_entity_poly.pdbx_seq_one_letter_code
_entity_poly.pdbx_strand_id
1 'polypeptide(L)'
;MGRKSVAIIGAGVSGLAAGKVLLEDGFDITIFDRHKTLGGIWSPDWAYVHQHTQTIANLMEFSNLHDTEAMDCAPWENIHNYLKRYADKFHLIERIRFETKIILIDKNDLKNGNLPWIVKIETASGDHETLQFDLVVVATCLFSTLEEPNFRGQNKFAGSIQHITDIKKEDQLKNKRVIVIGGAKSAIDMATLAAMHANSCHMVFSHSYWILPHKILHGYIPLDYGFSRIFTHIFDPFPNAPHSAAFYFLHRVFSFVFTKISDSIANFLISKYKSELFADEKFIPKESIRNPHNIMRVTKEFITMIRENRIIRKLASIDEIIDETT
;
A
#
# COMPACT_ATOMS: atom_id res chain seq x y z
N MET A 1 11.81 33.64 -21.44
CA MET A 1 12.41 32.30 -21.23
C MET A 1 11.31 31.28 -21.46
N GLY A 2 11.57 30.21 -22.22
CA GLY A 2 10.57 29.17 -22.48
C GLY A 2 10.14 28.45 -21.20
N ARG A 3 8.97 27.81 -21.21
CA ARG A 3 8.54 26.94 -20.10
C ARG A 3 9.52 25.77 -20.00
N LYS A 4 9.93 25.43 -18.77
CA LYS A 4 10.79 24.25 -18.53
C LYS A 4 9.97 22.98 -18.69
N SER A 5 10.56 21.99 -19.34
CA SER A 5 9.98 20.68 -19.61
C SER A 5 10.21 19.70 -18.46
N VAL A 6 9.20 18.91 -18.09
CA VAL A 6 9.27 17.92 -17.01
C VAL A 6 8.70 16.57 -17.44
N ALA A 7 9.50 15.52 -17.34
CA ALA A 7 9.01 14.15 -17.45
C ALA A 7 8.55 13.63 -16.08
N ILE A 8 7.33 13.14 -16.00
CA ILE A 8 6.78 12.50 -14.79
C ILE A 8 6.57 11.03 -15.09
N ILE A 9 7.12 10.16 -14.25
CA ILE A 9 7.15 8.71 -14.51
C ILE A 9 6.15 8.00 -13.59
N GLY A 10 5.03 7.60 -14.17
CA GLY A 10 3.89 6.96 -13.51
C GLY A 10 2.68 7.91 -13.43
N ALA A 11 1.53 7.46 -13.91
CA ALA A 11 0.22 8.12 -13.81
C ALA A 11 -0.61 7.58 -12.62
N GLY A 12 0.07 7.15 -11.56
CA GLY A 12 -0.56 6.83 -10.27
C GLY A 12 -0.83 8.09 -9.43
N VAL A 13 -1.29 7.89 -8.18
CA VAL A 13 -1.63 8.97 -7.23
C VAL A 13 -0.56 10.05 -7.16
N SER A 14 0.71 9.65 -6.98
CA SER A 14 1.84 10.58 -6.85
C SER A 14 2.12 11.37 -8.13
N GLY A 15 2.01 10.73 -9.30
CA GLY A 15 2.26 11.38 -10.58
C GLY A 15 1.18 12.38 -10.96
N LEU A 16 -0.09 12.05 -10.69
CA LEU A 16 -1.20 12.97 -10.89
C LEU A 16 -1.08 14.20 -9.97
N ALA A 17 -0.72 14.01 -8.70
CA ALA A 17 -0.49 15.11 -7.78
C ALA A 17 0.66 16.02 -8.23
N ALA A 18 1.79 15.43 -8.61
CA ALA A 18 2.95 16.17 -9.10
C ALA A 18 2.62 16.92 -10.40
N GLY A 19 1.93 16.26 -11.34
CA GLY A 19 1.53 16.85 -12.61
C GLY A 19 0.65 18.07 -12.43
N LYS A 20 -0.35 17.99 -11.55
CA LYS A 20 -1.24 19.13 -11.25
C LYS A 20 -0.44 20.35 -10.75
N VAL A 21 0.42 20.17 -9.76
CA VAL A 21 1.19 21.28 -9.16
C VAL A 21 2.18 21.87 -10.17
N LEU A 22 2.91 21.03 -10.91
CA LEU A 22 3.87 21.50 -11.91
C LEU A 22 3.18 22.23 -13.07
N LEU A 23 2.01 21.78 -13.48
CA LEU A 23 1.24 22.46 -14.52
C LEU A 23 0.77 23.85 -14.06
N GLU A 24 0.31 23.99 -12.82
CA GLU A 24 -0.07 25.28 -12.22
C GLU A 24 1.12 26.23 -12.08
N ASP A 25 2.31 25.70 -11.75
CA ASP A 25 3.56 26.46 -11.66
C ASP A 25 4.13 26.86 -13.05
N GLY A 26 3.45 26.48 -14.14
CA GLY A 26 3.77 26.91 -15.49
C GLY A 26 4.83 26.06 -16.19
N PHE A 27 5.11 24.85 -15.71
CA PHE A 27 5.95 23.88 -16.41
C PHE A 27 5.22 23.25 -17.60
N ASP A 28 5.98 22.83 -18.60
CA ASP A 28 5.48 21.96 -19.66
C ASP A 28 5.72 20.50 -19.25
N ILE A 29 4.66 19.72 -19.09
CA ILE A 29 4.76 18.38 -18.48
C ILE A 29 4.37 17.28 -19.46
N THR A 30 5.04 16.15 -19.35
CA THR A 30 4.62 14.89 -19.98
C THR A 30 4.65 13.80 -18.92
N ILE A 31 3.52 13.13 -18.72
CA ILE A 31 3.39 11.99 -17.81
C ILE A 31 3.51 10.72 -18.64
N PHE A 32 4.37 9.79 -18.25
CA PHE A 32 4.53 8.50 -18.91
C PHE A 32 3.99 7.41 -18.01
N ASP A 33 3.16 6.52 -18.55
CA ASP A 33 2.75 5.30 -17.84
C ASP A 33 2.82 4.11 -18.79
N ARG A 34 3.35 2.99 -18.31
CA ARG A 34 3.45 1.75 -19.08
C ARG A 34 2.10 1.03 -19.21
N HIS A 35 1.12 1.38 -18.39
CA HIS A 35 -0.21 0.80 -18.38
C HIS A 35 -1.16 1.57 -19.31
N LYS A 36 -2.31 0.97 -19.60
CA LYS A 36 -3.34 1.51 -20.51
C LYS A 36 -4.21 2.61 -19.89
N THR A 37 -4.13 2.75 -18.57
CA THR A 37 -4.95 3.68 -17.81
C THR A 37 -4.19 4.19 -16.60
N LEU A 38 -4.66 5.29 -16.04
CA LEU A 38 -4.12 5.91 -14.84
C LEU A 38 -4.46 5.13 -13.57
N GLY A 39 -3.91 5.57 -12.44
CA GLY A 39 -4.32 5.09 -11.12
C GLY A 39 -3.40 4.05 -10.49
N GLY A 40 -2.44 3.49 -11.25
CA GLY A 40 -1.44 2.58 -10.73
C GLY A 40 -2.08 1.34 -10.08
N ILE A 41 -1.84 1.14 -8.77
CA ILE A 41 -2.38 0.00 -8.02
C ILE A 41 -3.91 -0.02 -7.90
N TRP A 42 -4.56 1.09 -8.25
CA TRP A 42 -6.02 1.24 -8.28
C TRP A 42 -6.56 1.12 -9.71
N SER A 43 -5.76 0.70 -10.68
CA SER A 43 -6.24 0.42 -12.04
C SER A 43 -6.92 -0.96 -12.11
N PRO A 44 -7.85 -1.18 -13.05
CA PRO A 44 -8.48 -2.49 -13.26
C PRO A 44 -7.47 -3.63 -13.46
N ASP A 45 -6.38 -3.36 -14.18
CA ASP A 45 -5.35 -4.35 -14.49
C ASP A 45 -4.55 -4.74 -13.24
N TRP A 46 -4.37 -3.83 -12.29
CA TRP A 46 -3.59 -4.09 -11.08
C TRP A 46 -4.44 -4.53 -9.90
N ALA A 47 -5.60 -3.91 -9.68
CA ALA A 47 -6.39 -4.13 -8.49
C ALA A 47 -6.86 -5.58 -8.39
N TYR A 48 -6.73 -6.18 -7.20
CA TYR A 48 -7.26 -7.52 -6.95
C TYR A 48 -8.74 -7.46 -6.55
N VAL A 49 -9.41 -8.60 -6.65
CA VAL A 49 -10.83 -8.74 -6.29
C VAL A 49 -11.10 -8.21 -4.87
N HIS A 50 -12.12 -7.35 -4.73
CA HIS A 50 -12.48 -6.71 -3.46
C HIS A 50 -11.34 -5.93 -2.80
N GLN A 51 -10.40 -5.36 -3.56
CA GLN A 51 -9.45 -4.42 -3.01
C GLN A 51 -10.17 -3.14 -2.53
N HIS A 52 -9.97 -2.79 -1.26
CA HIS A 52 -10.53 -1.58 -0.63
C HIS A 52 -9.43 -0.78 0.06
N THR A 53 -9.62 0.54 0.18
CA THR A 53 -8.81 1.35 1.09
C THR A 53 -9.05 0.93 2.54
N GLN A 54 -8.02 1.05 3.38
CA GLN A 54 -8.18 0.85 4.83
C GLN A 54 -8.54 2.14 5.56
N THR A 55 -8.57 3.27 4.84
CA THR A 55 -8.53 4.59 5.41
C THR A 55 -9.84 5.34 5.16
N ILE A 56 -10.27 6.15 6.13
CA ILE A 56 -11.42 7.03 5.99
C ILE A 56 -11.23 8.08 4.89
N ALA A 57 -12.33 8.48 4.25
CA ALA A 57 -12.36 9.37 3.09
C ALA A 57 -11.51 10.64 3.26
N ASN A 58 -11.73 11.36 4.37
CA ASN A 58 -11.15 12.68 4.63
C ASN A 58 -9.61 12.68 4.78
N LEU A 59 -8.97 11.50 4.80
CA LEU A 59 -7.52 11.36 4.87
C LEU A 59 -6.87 10.89 3.55
N MET A 60 -7.68 10.48 2.56
CA MET A 60 -7.21 9.92 1.28
C MET A 60 -7.42 10.86 0.09
N GLU A 61 -8.26 11.89 0.25
CA GLU A 61 -8.55 12.86 -0.80
C GLU A 61 -7.38 13.80 -1.08
N PHE A 62 -7.27 14.21 -2.35
CA PHE A 62 -6.53 15.40 -2.70
C PHE A 62 -7.22 16.66 -2.16
N SER A 63 -6.43 17.57 -1.60
CA SER A 63 -6.90 18.84 -1.03
C SER A 63 -7.67 19.74 -2.00
N ASN A 64 -7.57 19.51 -3.31
CA ASN A 64 -8.27 20.29 -4.34
C ASN A 64 -9.46 19.56 -4.99
N LEU A 65 -9.81 18.36 -4.50
CA LEU A 65 -10.98 17.60 -4.93
C LEU A 65 -11.50 16.74 -3.78
N HIS A 66 -12.49 17.27 -3.07
CA HIS A 66 -13.19 16.54 -2.00
C HIS A 66 -14.30 15.66 -2.57
N ASP A 67 -14.42 14.44 -2.04
CA ASP A 67 -15.45 13.47 -2.42
C ASP A 67 -15.66 12.43 -1.29
N THR A 68 -16.24 12.92 -0.19
CA THR A 68 -16.19 12.23 1.09
C THR A 68 -17.01 10.94 1.13
N GLU A 69 -18.08 10.87 0.33
CA GLU A 69 -18.93 9.67 0.26
C GLU A 69 -18.29 8.56 -0.59
N ALA A 70 -17.57 8.91 -1.65
CA ALA A 70 -16.99 7.91 -2.55
C ALA A 70 -15.72 7.24 -1.98
N MET A 71 -15.09 7.84 -0.95
CA MET A 71 -13.72 7.50 -0.51
C MET A 71 -13.62 6.78 0.85
N ASP A 72 -14.71 6.58 1.60
CA ASP A 72 -14.66 5.95 2.93
C ASP A 72 -14.52 4.42 2.83
N CYS A 73 -13.34 3.89 3.21
CA CYS A 73 -13.00 2.47 3.05
C CYS A 73 -13.37 1.94 1.64
N ALA A 74 -13.14 2.77 0.63
CA ALA A 74 -13.74 2.63 -0.67
C ALA A 74 -13.13 1.49 -1.50
N PRO A 75 -13.94 0.83 -2.35
CA PRO A 75 -13.46 -0.15 -3.30
C PRO A 75 -12.55 0.50 -4.35
N TRP A 76 -11.69 -0.29 -4.97
CA TRP A 76 -10.70 0.21 -5.93
C TRP A 76 -11.33 0.94 -7.11
N GLU A 77 -12.53 0.56 -7.55
CA GLU A 77 -13.28 1.19 -8.64
C GLU A 77 -13.60 2.66 -8.31
N ASN A 78 -13.98 2.93 -7.06
CA ASN A 78 -14.27 4.28 -6.61
C ASN A 78 -13.00 5.12 -6.62
N ILE A 79 -11.89 4.57 -6.13
CA ILE A 79 -10.57 5.23 -6.15
C ILE A 79 -10.14 5.51 -7.58
N HIS A 80 -10.27 4.53 -8.49
CA HIS A 80 -9.95 4.70 -9.91
C HIS A 80 -10.74 5.84 -10.55
N ASN A 81 -12.06 5.85 -10.33
CA ASN A 81 -12.96 6.88 -10.84
C ASN A 81 -12.65 8.26 -10.26
N TYR A 82 -12.31 8.32 -8.97
CA TYR A 82 -11.86 9.55 -8.32
C TYR A 82 -10.58 10.11 -8.97
N LEU A 83 -9.57 9.26 -9.18
CA LEU A 83 -8.32 9.65 -9.84
C LEU A 83 -8.56 10.09 -11.29
N LYS A 84 -9.51 9.46 -12.00
CA LYS A 84 -9.90 9.87 -13.35
C LYS A 84 -10.56 11.24 -13.36
N ARG A 85 -11.50 11.51 -12.44
CA ARG A 85 -12.10 12.85 -12.28
C ARG A 85 -11.06 13.90 -11.91
N TYR A 86 -10.11 13.56 -11.06
CA TYR A 86 -9.01 14.47 -10.71
C TYR A 86 -8.16 14.80 -11.94
N ALA A 87 -7.74 13.80 -12.71
CA ALA A 87 -6.96 14.00 -13.92
C ALA A 87 -7.72 14.82 -14.98
N ASP A 88 -9.01 14.57 -15.16
CA ASP A 88 -9.88 15.33 -16.08
C ASP A 88 -10.03 16.79 -15.66
N LYS A 89 -10.39 17.03 -14.38
CA LYS A 89 -10.58 18.37 -13.80
C LYS A 89 -9.36 19.27 -13.96
N PHE A 90 -8.17 18.70 -13.86
CA PHE A 90 -6.90 19.42 -13.94
C PHE A 90 -6.18 19.24 -15.28
N HIS A 91 -6.88 18.78 -16.33
CA HIS A 91 -6.34 18.73 -17.69
C HIS A 91 -5.04 17.90 -17.78
N LEU A 92 -4.98 16.79 -17.03
CA LEU A 92 -3.80 15.91 -17.01
C LEU A 92 -3.92 14.79 -18.03
N ILE A 93 -5.13 14.37 -18.41
CA ILE A 93 -5.34 13.19 -19.27
C ILE A 93 -4.61 13.36 -20.61
N GLU A 94 -4.72 14.53 -21.24
CA GLU A 94 -4.08 14.83 -22.51
C GLU A 94 -2.55 14.97 -22.43
N ARG A 95 -1.99 14.98 -21.21
CA ARG A 95 -0.55 15.03 -20.94
C ARG A 95 0.02 13.67 -20.58
N ILE A 96 -0.81 12.63 -20.53
CA ILE A 96 -0.37 11.26 -20.25
C ILE A 96 -0.13 10.51 -21.56
N ARG A 97 1.09 10.01 -21.74
CA ARG A 97 1.45 8.98 -22.72
C ARG A 97 1.30 7.62 -22.05
N PHE A 98 0.16 6.98 -22.27
CA PHE A 98 -0.10 5.60 -21.86
C PHE A 98 0.69 4.60 -22.70
N GLU A 99 0.75 3.35 -22.23
CA GLU A 99 1.46 2.24 -22.89
C GLU A 99 2.88 2.64 -23.31
N THR A 100 3.53 3.46 -22.47
CA THR A 100 4.86 4.03 -22.72
C THR A 100 5.74 3.74 -21.51
N LYS A 101 6.66 2.80 -21.67
CA LYS A 101 7.55 2.34 -20.62
C LYS A 101 8.85 3.13 -20.64
N ILE A 102 9.27 3.64 -19.48
CA ILE A 102 10.61 4.23 -19.34
C ILE A 102 11.64 3.12 -19.20
N ILE A 103 12.65 3.15 -20.06
CA ILE A 103 13.77 2.17 -20.08
C ILE A 103 14.98 2.72 -19.36
N LEU A 104 15.26 4.01 -19.55
CA LEU A 104 16.46 4.67 -19.04
C LEU A 104 16.17 6.13 -18.72
N ILE A 105 16.70 6.58 -17.59
CA ILE A 105 16.83 8.00 -17.26
C ILE A 105 18.33 8.24 -17.05
N ASP A 106 18.90 9.16 -17.80
CA ASP A 106 20.33 9.44 -17.73
C ASP A 106 20.59 10.94 -17.64
N LYS A 107 21.60 11.31 -16.85
CA LYS A 107 22.14 12.68 -16.82
C LYS A 107 23.32 12.70 -17.75
N ASN A 108 23.19 13.36 -18.89
CA ASN A 108 24.30 13.51 -19.80
C ASN A 108 25.47 14.25 -19.09
N ASP A 109 26.69 13.74 -19.30
CA ASP A 109 27.96 14.07 -18.61
C ASP A 109 28.04 15.52 -18.07
N LEU A 110 28.03 15.69 -16.74
CA LEU A 110 27.90 16.96 -16.00
C LEU A 110 29.08 17.95 -16.14
N LYS A 111 29.97 17.78 -17.12
CA LYS A 111 31.21 18.58 -17.22
C LYS A 111 30.97 20.06 -17.50
N ASN A 112 29.84 20.44 -18.11
CA ASN A 112 29.54 21.83 -18.50
C ASN A 112 28.19 22.38 -17.98
N GLY A 113 27.59 21.74 -16.97
CA GLY A 113 26.70 22.42 -16.03
C GLY A 113 25.28 22.84 -16.45
N ASN A 114 24.71 22.38 -17.58
CA ASN A 114 23.31 22.71 -17.95
C ASN A 114 22.69 21.77 -19.03
N LEU A 115 22.95 20.45 -19.00
CA LEU A 115 22.37 19.53 -19.98
C LEU A 115 21.01 18.97 -19.52
N PRO A 116 20.07 18.73 -20.45
CA PRO A 116 18.79 18.11 -20.14
C PRO A 116 18.98 16.63 -19.77
N TRP A 117 18.03 16.10 -18.99
CA TRP A 117 17.88 14.68 -18.75
C TRP A 117 17.51 13.95 -20.02
N ILE A 118 18.15 12.81 -20.26
CA ILE A 118 17.81 11.91 -21.35
C ILE A 118 16.84 10.87 -20.81
N VAL A 119 15.67 10.76 -21.43
CA VAL A 119 14.65 9.76 -21.10
C VAL A 119 14.45 8.87 -22.32
N LYS A 120 14.81 7.58 -22.20
CA LYS A 120 14.55 6.58 -23.24
C LYS A 120 13.25 5.84 -22.92
N ILE A 121 12.37 5.76 -23.90
CA ILE A 121 11.07 5.12 -23.78
C ILE A 121 10.91 3.99 -24.78
N GLU A 122 10.09 3.01 -24.43
CA GLU A 122 9.55 1.96 -25.29
C GLU A 122 8.04 2.18 -25.38
N THR A 123 7.53 2.35 -26.60
CA THR A 123 6.09 2.51 -26.87
C THR A 123 5.41 1.15 -27.01
N ALA A 124 4.07 1.14 -27.08
CA ALA A 124 3.28 -0.07 -27.27
C ALA A 124 3.64 -0.87 -28.54
N SER A 125 4.14 -0.21 -29.59
CA SER A 125 4.59 -0.86 -30.83
C SER A 125 5.97 -1.51 -30.71
N GLY A 126 6.67 -1.32 -29.58
CA GLY A 126 8.07 -1.72 -29.40
C GLY A 126 9.08 -0.68 -29.93
N ASP A 127 8.59 0.45 -30.46
CA ASP A 127 9.48 1.52 -30.94
C ASP A 127 10.15 2.21 -29.76
N HIS A 128 11.43 2.53 -29.95
CA HIS A 128 12.24 3.20 -28.96
C HIS A 128 12.42 4.68 -29.33
N GLU A 129 12.08 5.59 -28.42
CA GLU A 129 12.33 7.03 -28.58
C GLU A 129 13.31 7.52 -27.50
N THR A 130 14.11 8.52 -27.83
CA THR A 130 14.96 9.23 -26.87
C THR A 130 14.49 10.67 -26.79
N LEU A 131 14.07 11.07 -25.60
CA LEU A 131 13.52 12.40 -25.31
C LEU A 131 14.45 13.15 -24.36
N GLN A 132 14.35 14.48 -24.36
CA GLN A 132 15.11 15.37 -23.49
C GLN A 132 14.17 16.21 -22.64
N PHE A 133 14.47 16.33 -21.35
CA PHE A 133 13.68 17.11 -20.39
C PHE A 133 14.57 17.93 -19.46
N ASP A 134 14.12 19.09 -19.01
CA ASP A 134 14.86 19.90 -18.03
C ASP A 134 14.85 19.25 -16.64
N LEU A 135 13.75 18.56 -16.30
CA LEU A 135 13.54 17.90 -15.02
C LEU A 135 12.86 16.53 -15.19
N VAL A 136 13.06 15.66 -14.20
CA VAL A 136 12.40 14.35 -14.12
C VAL A 136 11.84 14.15 -12.71
N VAL A 137 10.59 13.69 -12.63
CA VAL A 137 9.92 13.26 -11.40
C VAL A 137 9.65 11.76 -11.48
N VAL A 138 10.17 11.00 -10.52
CA VAL A 138 9.93 9.56 -10.43
C VAL A 138 8.74 9.31 -9.49
N ALA A 139 7.64 8.79 -10.03
CA ALA A 139 6.39 8.53 -9.34
C ALA A 139 5.89 7.09 -9.54
N THR A 140 6.81 6.12 -9.65
CA THR A 140 6.54 4.73 -10.02
C THR A 140 5.88 3.87 -8.93
N CYS A 141 5.73 4.39 -7.70
CA CYS A 141 5.22 3.67 -6.53
C CYS A 141 6.08 2.44 -6.12
N LEU A 142 6.03 2.06 -4.84
CA LEU A 142 6.76 0.91 -4.30
C LEU A 142 6.17 -0.44 -4.72
N PHE A 143 4.88 -0.48 -5.06
CA PHE A 143 4.13 -1.72 -5.31
C PHE A 143 3.90 -2.01 -6.79
N SER A 144 4.64 -1.35 -7.68
CA SER A 144 4.48 -1.50 -9.13
C SER A 144 5.29 -2.66 -9.71
N THR A 145 6.23 -3.22 -8.97
CA THR A 145 6.98 -4.42 -9.39
C THR A 145 6.52 -5.60 -8.56
N LEU A 146 6.18 -6.69 -9.23
CA LEU A 146 5.81 -7.93 -8.57
C LEU A 146 7.07 -8.61 -8.05
N GLU A 147 7.11 -8.85 -6.75
CA GLU A 147 8.15 -9.66 -6.10
C GLU A 147 7.54 -11.04 -5.81
N GLU A 148 7.78 -11.97 -6.72
CA GLU A 148 7.33 -13.36 -6.56
C GLU A 148 8.45 -14.20 -5.95
N PRO A 149 8.28 -14.74 -4.73
CA PRO A 149 9.31 -15.57 -4.13
C PRO A 149 9.47 -16.87 -4.94
N ASN A 150 10.70 -17.19 -5.30
CA ASN A 150 11.04 -18.52 -5.83
C ASN A 150 11.24 -19.48 -4.66
N PHE A 151 10.49 -20.58 -4.64
CA PHE A 151 10.61 -21.58 -3.58
C PHE A 151 11.16 -22.92 -4.09
N ARG A 152 11.88 -23.61 -3.20
CA ARG A 152 12.46 -24.91 -3.52
C ARG A 152 11.36 -25.93 -3.81
N GLY A 153 11.42 -26.56 -4.99
CA GLY A 153 10.40 -27.54 -5.40
C GLY A 153 9.10 -26.92 -5.94
N GLN A 154 9.06 -25.60 -6.18
CA GLN A 154 7.93 -24.92 -6.82
C GLN A 154 7.46 -25.59 -8.11
N ASN A 155 8.41 -26.05 -8.93
CA ASN A 155 8.15 -26.76 -10.19
C ASN A 155 7.50 -28.14 -10.04
N LYS A 156 7.52 -28.71 -8.82
CA LYS A 156 6.85 -29.99 -8.50
C LYS A 156 5.43 -29.79 -7.97
N PHE A 157 5.04 -28.55 -7.65
CA PHE A 157 3.71 -28.25 -7.18
C PHE A 157 2.72 -28.39 -8.33
N ALA A 158 1.81 -29.36 -8.22
CA ALA A 158 0.80 -29.63 -9.25
C ALA A 158 -0.36 -28.61 -9.25
N GLY A 159 -0.42 -27.71 -8.26
CA GLY A 159 -1.38 -26.63 -8.20
C GLY A 159 -0.91 -25.37 -8.94
N SER A 160 -1.76 -24.34 -8.94
CA SER A 160 -1.41 -23.03 -9.48
C SER A 160 -0.81 -22.13 -8.40
N ILE A 161 0.23 -21.40 -8.76
CA ILE A 161 0.78 -20.30 -7.95
C ILE A 161 0.45 -19.02 -8.72
N GLN A 162 -0.16 -18.06 -8.03
CA GLN A 162 -0.66 -16.82 -8.62
C GLN A 162 -0.36 -15.68 -7.66
N HIS A 163 0.03 -14.53 -8.19
CA HIS A 163 0.07 -13.31 -7.40
C HIS A 163 -1.37 -12.82 -7.15
N ILE A 164 -1.59 -12.09 -6.05
CA ILE A 164 -2.95 -11.65 -5.67
C ILE A 164 -3.61 -10.81 -6.77
N THR A 165 -2.82 -10.05 -7.53
CA THR A 165 -3.28 -9.21 -8.64
C THR A 165 -3.92 -10.01 -9.77
N ASP A 166 -3.61 -11.30 -9.91
CA ASP A 166 -4.20 -12.19 -10.91
C ASP A 166 -5.57 -12.73 -10.48
N ILE A 167 -5.94 -12.55 -9.21
CA ILE A 167 -7.25 -12.93 -8.67
C ILE A 167 -8.22 -11.76 -8.88
N LYS A 168 -9.02 -11.86 -9.93
CA LYS A 168 -10.01 -10.85 -10.34
C LYS A 168 -11.45 -11.23 -10.00
N LYS A 169 -11.72 -12.51 -9.71
CA LYS A 169 -13.06 -13.03 -9.40
C LYS A 169 -13.01 -14.05 -8.27
N GLU A 170 -14.04 -14.06 -7.43
CA GLU A 170 -14.21 -15.04 -6.34
C GLU A 170 -14.20 -16.49 -6.84
N ASP A 171 -14.74 -16.72 -8.05
CA ASP A 171 -14.82 -18.03 -8.69
C ASP A 171 -13.45 -18.71 -8.86
N GLN A 172 -12.36 -17.93 -8.95
CA GLN A 172 -11.00 -18.47 -9.03
C GLN A 172 -10.62 -19.28 -7.77
N LEU A 173 -11.29 -19.03 -6.64
CA LEU A 173 -11.03 -19.68 -5.35
C LEU A 173 -11.99 -20.83 -5.05
N LYS A 174 -13.11 -20.93 -5.77
CA LYS A 174 -14.15 -21.96 -5.52
C LYS A 174 -13.59 -23.37 -5.67
N ASN A 175 -13.97 -24.25 -4.75
CA ASN A 175 -13.55 -25.65 -4.72
C ASN A 175 -12.01 -25.86 -4.62
N LYS A 176 -11.25 -24.83 -4.23
CA LYS A 176 -9.79 -24.92 -4.05
C LYS A 176 -9.43 -25.12 -2.58
N ARG A 177 -8.21 -25.63 -2.36
CA ARG A 177 -7.52 -25.53 -1.07
C ARG A 177 -6.45 -24.47 -1.25
N VAL A 178 -6.56 -23.37 -0.52
CA VAL A 178 -5.76 -22.16 -0.75
C VAL A 178 -4.74 -22.01 0.37
N ILE A 179 -3.50 -21.72 -0.01
CA ILE A 179 -2.44 -21.26 0.89
C ILE A 179 -2.14 -19.82 0.49
N VAL A 180 -2.33 -18.90 1.43
CA VAL A 180 -1.95 -17.50 1.28
C VAL A 180 -0.60 -17.28 1.93
N ILE A 181 0.34 -16.74 1.17
CA ILE A 181 1.70 -16.42 1.63
C ILE A 181 1.78 -14.91 1.90
N GLY A 182 2.10 -14.55 3.13
CA GLY A 182 2.23 -13.16 3.59
C GLY A 182 1.37 -12.86 4.82
N GLY A 183 1.79 -11.86 5.60
CA GLY A 183 1.10 -11.41 6.82
C GLY A 183 0.48 -10.01 6.72
N ALA A 184 0.72 -9.31 5.60
CA ALA A 184 0.31 -7.93 5.41
C ALA A 184 -1.13 -7.81 4.87
N LYS A 185 -1.57 -6.58 4.60
CA LYS A 185 -2.96 -6.27 4.21
C LYS A 185 -3.49 -7.14 3.07
N SER A 186 -2.80 -7.19 1.93
CA SER A 186 -3.27 -7.96 0.77
C SER A 186 -3.44 -9.44 1.10
N ALA A 187 -2.54 -10.01 1.91
CA ALA A 187 -2.66 -11.40 2.36
C ALA A 187 -3.86 -11.61 3.29
N ILE A 188 -4.17 -10.67 4.18
CA ILE A 188 -5.35 -10.73 5.05
C ILE A 188 -6.64 -10.66 4.24
N ASP A 189 -6.71 -9.78 3.23
CA ASP A 189 -7.87 -9.72 2.33
C ASP A 189 -8.06 -11.04 1.60
N MET A 190 -6.98 -11.57 1.01
CA MET A 190 -7.04 -12.81 0.27
C MET A 190 -7.36 -14.01 1.17
N ALA A 191 -6.83 -14.06 2.39
CA ALA A 191 -7.15 -15.11 3.35
C ALA A 191 -8.62 -15.05 3.78
N THR A 192 -9.15 -13.83 3.99
CA THR A 192 -10.58 -13.63 4.30
C THR A 192 -11.44 -14.11 3.13
N LEU A 193 -11.09 -13.73 1.90
CA LEU A 193 -11.84 -14.11 0.71
C LEU A 193 -11.76 -15.62 0.43
N ALA A 194 -10.57 -16.19 0.55
CA ALA A 194 -10.38 -17.64 0.42
C ALA A 194 -11.16 -18.40 1.49
N ALA A 195 -11.20 -17.93 2.73
CA ALA A 195 -12.00 -18.56 3.77
C ALA A 195 -13.51 -18.54 3.44
N MET A 196 -13.98 -17.51 2.74
CA MET A 196 -15.38 -17.38 2.32
C MET A 196 -15.75 -18.33 1.17
N HIS A 197 -14.87 -18.52 0.18
CA HIS A 197 -15.22 -19.19 -1.09
C HIS A 197 -14.49 -20.50 -1.37
N ALA A 198 -13.34 -20.75 -0.74
CA ALA A 198 -12.55 -21.96 -0.94
C ALA A 198 -12.95 -23.08 0.05
N ASN A 199 -12.53 -24.31 -0.23
CA ASN A 199 -12.78 -25.46 0.65
C ASN A 199 -11.94 -25.38 1.94
N SER A 200 -10.74 -24.81 1.85
CA SER A 200 -9.89 -24.53 3.01
C SER A 200 -8.95 -23.36 2.72
N CYS A 201 -8.59 -22.63 3.79
CA CYS A 201 -7.63 -21.54 3.74
C CYS A 201 -6.56 -21.72 4.82
N HIS A 202 -5.30 -21.74 4.39
CA HIS A 202 -4.13 -21.63 5.26
C HIS A 202 -3.44 -20.30 4.99
N MET A 203 -2.96 -19.64 6.04
CA MET A 203 -2.22 -18.40 5.94
C MET A 203 -0.85 -18.60 6.56
N VAL A 204 0.20 -18.41 5.77
CA VAL A 204 1.60 -18.58 6.14
C VAL A 204 2.28 -17.22 6.13
N PHE A 205 2.94 -16.86 7.23
CA PHE A 205 3.67 -15.59 7.32
C PHE A 205 4.89 -15.73 8.23
N SER A 206 5.93 -14.97 7.91
CA SER A 206 7.17 -14.93 8.70
C SER A 206 7.16 -13.85 9.79
N HIS A 207 6.24 -12.87 9.69
CA HIS A 207 6.15 -11.72 10.58
C HIS A 207 4.73 -11.54 11.09
N SER A 208 4.57 -11.45 12.41
CA SER A 208 3.31 -11.13 13.08
C SER A 208 3.16 -9.62 13.24
N TYR A 209 1.95 -9.11 12.97
CA TYR A 209 1.59 -7.69 13.08
C TYR A 209 0.60 -7.45 14.22
N TRP A 210 0.64 -6.25 14.81
CA TRP A 210 -0.37 -5.80 15.75
C TRP A 210 -1.67 -5.56 15.02
N ILE A 211 -2.67 -6.41 15.28
CA ILE A 211 -3.95 -6.30 14.62
C ILE A 211 -4.88 -5.37 15.43
N LEU A 212 -5.33 -4.30 14.78
CA LEU A 212 -6.25 -3.32 15.35
C LEU A 212 -7.59 -3.30 14.61
N PRO A 213 -8.71 -3.11 15.33
CA PRO A 213 -10.00 -2.88 14.69
C PRO A 213 -10.03 -1.50 14.02
N HIS A 214 -10.82 -1.36 12.96
CA HIS A 214 -11.01 -0.06 12.27
C HIS A 214 -11.59 1.04 13.17
N LYS A 215 -12.37 0.67 14.19
CA LYS A 215 -13.01 1.64 15.11
C LYS A 215 -12.72 1.29 16.56
N ILE A 216 -12.46 2.30 17.37
CA ILE A 216 -12.24 2.24 18.83
C ILE A 216 -13.42 2.88 19.58
N LEU A 217 -13.41 2.81 20.92
CA LEU A 217 -14.49 3.29 21.79
C LEU A 217 -15.88 2.80 21.34
N HIS A 218 -16.14 1.49 21.44
CA HIS A 218 -17.41 0.88 21.03
C HIS A 218 -17.83 1.12 19.56
N GLY A 219 -16.90 1.51 18.69
CA GLY A 219 -17.17 1.68 17.27
C GLY A 219 -17.51 3.11 16.85
N TYR A 220 -17.39 4.09 17.75
CA TYR A 220 -17.71 5.49 17.45
C TYR A 220 -16.57 6.23 16.76
N ILE A 221 -15.31 5.94 17.11
CA ILE A 221 -14.16 6.69 16.60
C ILE A 221 -13.36 5.82 15.63
N PRO A 222 -13.19 6.22 14.35
CA PRO A 222 -12.21 5.60 13.46
C PRO A 222 -10.81 5.69 14.05
N LEU A 223 -10.13 4.54 14.12
CA LEU A 223 -8.76 4.47 14.64
C LEU A 223 -7.79 5.37 13.84
N ASP A 224 -8.12 5.63 12.58
CA ASP A 224 -7.39 6.46 11.62
C ASP A 224 -7.09 7.87 12.13
N TYR A 225 -7.99 8.45 12.93
CA TYR A 225 -7.73 9.73 13.56
C TYR A 225 -6.57 9.64 14.56
N GLY A 226 -6.39 8.49 15.19
CA GLY A 226 -5.23 8.15 16.03
C GLY A 226 -3.91 8.01 15.26
N PHE A 227 -3.94 7.98 13.92
CA PHE A 227 -2.77 8.05 13.05
C PHE A 227 -2.66 9.37 12.29
N SER A 228 -3.52 10.35 12.60
CA SER A 228 -3.40 11.70 12.04
C SER A 228 -2.13 12.39 12.55
N ARG A 229 -1.72 13.47 11.87
CA ARG A 229 -0.56 14.28 12.26
C ARG A 229 -0.56 14.60 13.76
N ILE A 230 -1.69 15.08 14.29
CA ILE A 230 -1.85 15.43 15.71
C ILE A 230 -1.48 14.26 16.63
N PHE A 231 -1.92 13.04 16.32
CA PHE A 231 -1.62 11.87 17.14
C PHE A 231 -0.22 11.29 16.89
N THR A 232 0.27 11.26 15.64
CA THR A 232 1.65 10.84 15.36
C THR A 232 2.67 11.76 16.04
N HIS A 233 2.36 13.05 16.18
CA HIS A 233 3.15 13.97 16.99
C HIS A 233 3.17 13.58 18.48
N ILE A 234 2.10 12.97 19.01
CA ILE A 234 1.99 12.49 20.40
C ILE A 234 2.87 11.25 20.67
N PHE A 235 3.22 10.45 19.65
CA PHE A 235 3.84 9.14 19.87
C PHE A 235 5.29 9.02 19.38
N ASP A 236 5.72 9.82 18.39
CA ASP A 236 7.10 9.77 17.87
C ASP A 236 7.79 11.15 17.76
N PRO A 237 8.94 11.33 18.43
CA PRO A 237 9.82 12.45 18.17
C PRO A 237 10.62 12.16 16.89
N PHE A 238 10.08 12.48 15.71
CA PHE A 238 10.93 12.56 14.53
C PHE A 238 11.96 13.69 14.75
N PRO A 239 13.26 13.45 14.48
CA PRO A 239 14.33 14.41 14.74
C PRO A 239 14.13 15.81 14.10
N ASN A 240 13.24 15.91 13.10
CA ASN A 240 12.93 17.12 12.36
C ASN A 240 11.42 17.43 12.28
N ALA A 241 10.57 16.76 13.06
CA ALA A 241 9.16 17.14 13.10
C ALA A 241 9.02 18.52 13.78
N PRO A 242 8.14 19.41 13.28
CA PRO A 242 7.89 20.72 13.89
C PRO A 242 7.11 20.54 15.19
N HIS A 243 7.77 20.03 16.22
CA HIS A 243 7.25 19.94 17.57
C HIS A 243 7.40 21.31 18.24
N SER A 244 6.38 21.76 18.98
CA SER A 244 6.58 22.88 19.90
C SER A 244 7.63 22.48 20.94
N ALA A 245 8.42 23.44 21.44
CA ALA A 245 9.43 23.16 22.46
C ALA A 245 8.86 22.44 23.69
N ALA A 246 7.59 22.69 24.02
CA ALA A 246 6.85 22.00 25.07
C ALA A 246 6.65 20.51 24.76
N PHE A 247 6.31 20.16 23.52
CA PHE A 247 6.09 18.78 23.11
C PHE A 247 7.40 17.96 23.13
N TYR A 248 8.48 18.57 22.64
CA TYR A 248 9.82 17.99 22.73
C TYR A 248 10.26 17.79 24.19
N PHE A 249 9.99 18.76 25.07
CA PHE A 249 10.25 18.64 26.50
C PHE A 249 9.46 17.49 27.13
N LEU A 250 8.16 17.38 26.82
CA LEU A 250 7.30 16.30 27.33
C LEU A 250 7.82 14.92 26.90
N HIS A 251 8.18 14.74 25.62
CA HIS A 251 8.73 13.48 25.13
C HIS A 251 10.09 13.14 25.76
N ARG A 252 10.93 14.14 26.01
CA ARG A 252 12.26 13.93 26.60
C ARG A 252 12.18 13.56 28.08
N VAL A 253 11.31 14.23 28.84
CA VAL A 253 11.20 14.07 30.30
C VAL A 253 10.27 12.93 30.70
N PHE A 254 9.17 12.74 29.97
CA PHE A 254 8.12 11.78 30.29
C PHE A 254 8.01 10.64 29.28
N SER A 255 9.11 10.27 28.62
CA SER A 255 9.16 9.14 27.66
C SER A 255 8.55 7.85 28.23
N PHE A 256 8.74 7.59 29.54
CA PHE A 256 8.18 6.43 30.24
C PHE A 256 6.64 6.39 30.22
N VAL A 257 5.97 7.55 30.23
CA VAL A 257 4.49 7.63 30.21
C VAL A 257 3.98 7.10 28.88
N PHE A 258 4.60 7.52 27.78
CA PHE A 258 4.25 7.05 26.44
C PHE A 258 4.48 5.55 26.27
N THR A 259 5.59 5.03 26.80
CA THR A 259 5.85 3.58 26.83
C THR A 259 4.75 2.85 27.60
N LYS A 260 4.38 3.31 28.80
CA LYS A 260 3.28 2.69 29.59
C LYS A 260 1.93 2.72 28.87
N ILE A 261 1.62 3.81 28.15
CA ILE A 261 0.39 3.89 27.35
C ILE A 261 0.43 2.83 26.25
N SER A 262 1.53 2.74 25.50
CA SER A 262 1.69 1.74 24.44
C SER A 262 1.60 0.30 24.97
N ASP A 263 2.26 0.01 26.09
CA ASP A 263 2.22 -1.31 26.74
C ASP A 263 0.80 -1.64 27.22
N SER A 264 0.08 -0.66 27.76
CA SER A 264 -1.32 -0.82 28.17
C SER A 264 -2.22 -1.16 26.97
N ILE A 265 -2.04 -0.48 25.83
CA ILE A 265 -2.76 -0.78 24.59
C ILE A 265 -2.42 -2.19 24.10
N ALA A 266 -1.14 -2.56 24.06
CA ALA A 266 -0.70 -3.89 23.66
C ALA A 266 -1.33 -4.98 24.54
N ASN A 267 -1.27 -4.83 25.86
CA ASN A 267 -1.86 -5.76 26.83
C ASN A 267 -3.38 -5.85 26.68
N PHE A 268 -4.06 -4.73 26.46
CA PHE A 268 -5.50 -4.71 26.19
C PHE A 268 -5.85 -5.51 24.94
N LEU A 269 -5.09 -5.37 23.85
CA LEU A 269 -5.32 -6.11 22.61
C LEU A 269 -5.07 -7.60 22.76
N ILE A 270 -3.97 -7.97 23.42
CA ILE A 270 -3.65 -9.37 23.75
C ILE A 270 -4.79 -9.98 24.54
N SER A 271 -5.26 -9.29 25.58
CA SER A 271 -6.38 -9.75 26.41
C SER A 271 -7.68 -9.89 25.61
N LYS A 272 -8.03 -8.87 24.82
CA LYS A 272 -9.28 -8.81 24.06
C LYS A 272 -9.38 -9.86 22.95
N TYR A 273 -8.28 -10.12 22.25
CA TYR A 273 -8.24 -11.04 21.11
C TYR A 273 -7.39 -12.29 21.39
N LYS A 274 -7.27 -12.66 22.68
CA LYS A 274 -6.46 -13.78 23.14
C LYS A 274 -6.84 -15.08 22.45
N SER A 275 -8.14 -15.39 22.35
CA SER A 275 -8.63 -16.64 21.78
C SER A 275 -8.51 -16.73 20.27
N GLU A 276 -8.53 -15.59 19.57
CA GLU A 276 -8.58 -15.56 18.11
C GLU A 276 -7.20 -15.26 17.52
N LEU A 277 -6.63 -14.11 17.85
CA LEU A 277 -5.45 -13.58 17.17
C LEU A 277 -4.15 -13.96 17.89
N PHE A 278 -4.20 -14.04 19.22
CA PHE A 278 -3.05 -14.30 20.08
C PHE A 278 -3.20 -15.61 20.88
N ALA A 279 -3.85 -16.62 20.27
CA ALA A 279 -4.11 -17.91 20.91
C ALA A 279 -2.84 -18.67 21.27
N ASP A 280 -1.77 -18.39 20.52
CA ASP A 280 -0.41 -18.86 20.75
C ASP A 280 0.48 -17.62 20.88
N GLU A 281 1.37 -17.62 21.89
CA GLU A 281 2.30 -16.53 22.16
C GLU A 281 3.18 -16.20 20.95
N LYS A 282 3.45 -17.18 20.07
CA LYS A 282 4.21 -16.94 18.84
C LYS A 282 3.57 -15.90 17.92
N PHE A 283 2.24 -15.75 17.95
CA PHE A 283 1.53 -14.77 17.14
C PHE A 283 1.57 -13.35 17.73
N ILE A 284 2.09 -13.17 18.95
CA ILE A 284 2.29 -11.85 19.52
C ILE A 284 3.47 -11.18 18.79
N PRO A 285 3.29 -9.98 18.22
CA PRO A 285 4.37 -9.28 17.52
C PRO A 285 5.53 -8.97 18.45
N LYS A 286 6.76 -9.21 17.98
CA LYS A 286 7.99 -8.94 18.73
C LYS A 286 8.31 -7.45 18.81
N GLU A 287 8.01 -6.70 17.75
CA GLU A 287 8.23 -5.26 17.74
C GLU A 287 7.10 -4.51 18.46
N SER A 288 7.43 -3.34 19.02
CA SER A 288 6.48 -2.51 19.75
C SER A 288 5.32 -2.05 18.86
N ILE A 289 4.13 -1.94 19.46
CA ILE A 289 2.95 -1.30 18.85
C ILE A 289 3.19 0.19 18.52
N ARG A 290 4.26 0.80 19.05
CA ARG A 290 4.64 2.16 18.67
C ARG A 290 5.12 2.27 17.23
N ASN A 291 5.64 1.19 16.65
CA ASN A 291 6.03 1.19 15.25
C ASN A 291 4.77 1.09 14.37
N PRO A 292 4.36 2.17 13.66
CA PRO A 292 3.15 2.13 12.84
C PRO A 292 3.26 1.13 11.69
N HIS A 293 4.48 0.80 11.24
CA HIS A 293 4.69 -0.24 10.21
C HIS A 293 4.36 -1.65 10.71
N ASN A 294 4.32 -1.84 12.03
CA ASN A 294 3.97 -3.13 12.64
C ASN A 294 2.49 -3.22 13.03
N ILE A 295 1.65 -2.26 12.60
CA ILE A 295 0.21 -2.26 12.84
C ILE A 295 -0.52 -2.62 11.57
N MET A 296 -1.49 -3.53 11.68
CA MET A 296 -2.39 -3.92 10.62
C MET A 296 -3.83 -3.72 11.04
N ARG A 297 -4.63 -3.11 10.17
CA ARG A 297 -6.08 -3.03 10.36
C ARG A 297 -6.75 -4.22 9.68
N VAL A 298 -7.62 -4.90 10.41
CA VAL A 298 -8.39 -6.04 9.89
C VAL A 298 -9.87 -5.82 10.03
N THR A 299 -10.60 -6.48 9.13
CA THR A 299 -12.06 -6.49 9.14
C THR A 299 -12.58 -7.43 10.24
N LYS A 300 -13.86 -7.26 10.63
CA LYS A 300 -14.48 -8.16 11.62
C LYS A 300 -14.59 -9.57 11.06
N GLU A 301 -14.81 -9.67 9.76
CA GLU A 301 -14.93 -10.88 8.96
C GLU A 301 -13.67 -11.73 9.12
N PHE A 302 -12.47 -11.14 8.99
CA PHE A 302 -11.21 -11.87 9.20
C PHE A 302 -11.12 -12.52 10.59
N ILE A 303 -11.47 -11.76 11.64
CA ILE A 303 -11.46 -12.25 13.02
C ILE A 303 -12.47 -13.40 13.20
N THR A 304 -13.68 -13.24 12.64
CA THR A 304 -14.71 -14.29 12.66
C THR A 304 -14.24 -15.55 11.96
N MET A 305 -13.62 -15.45 10.78
CA MET A 305 -13.11 -16.61 10.04
C MET A 305 -12.01 -17.35 10.79
N ILE A 306 -11.16 -16.64 11.56
CA ILE A 306 -10.19 -17.29 12.46
C ILE A 306 -10.91 -18.01 13.61
N ARG A 307 -11.88 -17.35 14.25
CA ARG A 307 -12.64 -17.93 15.37
C ARG A 307 -13.39 -19.21 14.95
N GLU A 308 -13.90 -19.25 13.73
CA GLU A 308 -14.59 -20.40 13.13
C GLU A 308 -13.63 -21.47 12.58
N ASN A 309 -12.31 -21.33 12.78
CA ASN A 309 -11.28 -22.20 12.22
C ASN A 309 -11.30 -22.33 10.68
N ARG A 310 -11.84 -21.32 9.99
CA ARG A 310 -11.86 -21.25 8.51
C ARG A 310 -10.55 -20.73 7.93
N ILE A 311 -9.74 -20.03 8.74
CA ILE A 311 -8.37 -19.62 8.41
C ILE A 311 -7.41 -20.28 9.41
N ILE A 312 -6.58 -21.19 8.91
CA ILE A 312 -5.53 -21.83 9.70
C ILE A 312 -4.24 -21.03 9.53
N ARG A 313 -3.71 -20.46 10.62
CA ARG A 313 -2.52 -19.60 10.59
C ARG A 313 -1.26 -20.38 10.97
N LYS A 314 -0.17 -20.19 10.22
CA LYS A 314 1.16 -20.73 10.52
C LYS A 314 2.19 -19.61 10.47
N LEU A 315 2.86 -19.39 11.62
CA LEU A 315 4.02 -18.51 11.68
C LEU A 315 5.25 -19.34 11.34
N ALA A 316 5.73 -19.19 10.11
CA ALA A 316 6.91 -19.86 9.60
C ALA A 316 7.41 -19.12 8.36
N SER A 317 8.70 -19.20 8.10
CA SER A 317 9.25 -18.94 6.78
C SER A 317 8.81 -20.03 5.80
N ILE A 318 8.86 -19.71 4.51
CA ILE A 318 8.53 -20.68 3.46
C ILE A 318 9.52 -21.87 3.52
N ASP A 319 10.79 -21.61 3.80
CA ASP A 319 11.83 -22.64 3.90
C ASP A 319 11.57 -23.60 5.05
N GLU A 320 11.20 -23.09 6.24
CA GLU A 320 10.85 -23.93 7.39
C GLU A 320 9.69 -24.89 7.11
N ILE A 321 8.72 -24.46 6.29
CA ILE A 321 7.60 -25.32 5.85
C ILE A 321 8.07 -26.39 4.87
N ILE A 322 8.94 -26.03 3.93
CA ILE A 322 9.44 -26.97 2.91
C ILE A 322 10.36 -28.01 3.53
N ASP A 323 11.12 -27.66 4.56
CA ASP A 323 12.03 -28.57 5.27
C ASP A 323 11.31 -29.44 6.32
N GLU A 324 9.98 -29.35 6.45
CA GLU A 324 9.18 -30.07 7.47
C GLU A 324 9.65 -29.82 8.92
N THR A 325 10.30 -28.68 9.16
CA THR A 325 10.91 -28.37 10.47
C THR A 325 9.94 -27.70 11.46
N THR A 326 8.73 -27.37 11.01
CA THR A 326 7.65 -26.70 11.78
C THR A 326 6.28 -27.15 11.31
#